data_AF-A0A8F3DZL7-F1
#
_entry.id   AF-A0A8F3DZL7-F1
#
_cell.length_a   1.000
_cell.length_b   1.000
_cell.length_c   1.000
_cell.angle_alpha   90.00
_cell.angle_beta   90.00
_cell.angle_gamma   90.00
#
_symmetry.space_group_name_H-M   'P 1'
#
loop_
_entity.id
_entity.type
_entity.pdbx_description
1 polymer ?
#
loop_
_entity_poly.entity_id
_entity_poly.type
_entity_poly.pdbx_seq_one_letter_code
_entity_poly.pdbx_strand_id
1 'polypeptide(L)' 'MTRSVKKLDTEPLGLLYKPTKTSTTVRVNSDVMLWLKSKGKGYQTRLNEILRKAMVEEINEAHDH' A
#
# COMPACT_ATOMS: atom_id res chain seq x y z
N MET A 1 6.23 -34.24 13.32
CA MET A 1 4.86 -33.70 13.44
C MET A 1 4.80 -32.41 12.64
N THR A 2 3.92 -32.39 11.65
CA THR A 2 3.71 -31.34 10.62
C THR A 2 3.23 -30.03 11.28
N ARG A 3 3.49 -28.84 10.73
CA ARG A 3 2.95 -28.37 9.45
C ARG A 3 3.74 -27.15 8.94
N SER A 4 4.45 -27.39 7.84
CA SER A 4 4.92 -26.39 6.88
C SER A 4 3.73 -25.55 6.39
N VAL A 5 3.84 -24.22 6.46
CA VAL A 5 2.94 -23.30 5.75
C VAL A 5 3.69 -22.59 4.64
N LYS A 6 3.48 -23.16 3.46
CA LYS A 6 3.39 -22.55 2.13
C LYS A 6 4.66 -21.88 1.58
N LYS A 7 5.43 -22.72 0.91
CA LYS A 7 5.91 -22.42 -0.45
C LYS A 7 4.72 -21.97 -1.31
N LEU A 8 4.96 -20.96 -2.15
CA LEU A 8 4.21 -20.71 -3.37
C LEU A 8 5.25 -20.57 -4.48
N ASP A 9 5.75 -21.72 -4.89
CA ASP A 9 5.79 -22.24 -6.25
C ASP A 9 5.58 -21.21 -7.39
N THR A 10 6.61 -21.15 -8.23
CA THR A 10 6.56 -21.19 -9.71
C THR A 10 6.59 -19.86 -10.49
N GLU A 11 7.80 -19.59 -10.99
CA GLU A 11 8.30 -18.87 -12.19
C GLU A 11 7.35 -18.70 -13.41
N PRO A 12 7.74 -18.00 -14.51
CA PRO A 12 8.07 -16.57 -14.65
C PRO A 12 7.27 -15.92 -15.82
N LEU A 13 7.18 -14.58 -15.86
CA LEU A 13 6.82 -13.67 -16.99
C LEU A 13 5.74 -12.63 -16.61
N GLY A 14 6.17 -11.37 -16.56
CA GLY A 14 5.33 -10.19 -16.40
C GLY A 14 5.53 -9.53 -15.04
N LEU A 15 6.20 -8.37 -15.03
CA LEU A 15 6.46 -7.51 -13.88
C LEU A 15 5.15 -6.99 -13.26
N LEU A 16 4.34 -7.86 -12.65
CA LEU A 16 3.32 -7.43 -11.71
C LEU A 16 4.06 -6.96 -10.48
N TYR A 17 4.18 -5.65 -10.32
CA TYR A 17 4.55 -5.02 -9.06
C TYR A 17 3.66 -5.62 -7.96
N LYS A 18 4.22 -6.55 -7.20
CA LYS A 18 3.60 -7.04 -5.97
C LYS A 18 4.00 -6.03 -4.91
N PRO A 19 3.09 -5.14 -4.43
CA PRO A 19 3.43 -4.19 -3.39
C PRO A 19 3.76 -4.97 -2.12
N THR A 20 5.05 -5.18 -1.87
CA THR A 20 5.56 -5.66 -0.60
C THR A 20 5.24 -4.58 0.43
N LYS A 21 4.36 -4.89 1.38
CA LYS A 21 4.00 -3.94 2.44
C LYS A 21 5.22 -3.77 3.35
N THR A 22 5.93 -2.67 3.18
CA THR A 22 6.99 -2.27 4.10
C THR A 22 6.37 -1.63 5.33
N SER A 23 6.67 -2.16 6.51
CA SER A 23 6.24 -1.55 7.77
C SER A 23 7.17 -0.39 8.10
N THR A 24 6.69 0.83 7.91
CA THR A 24 7.43 2.07 8.23
C THR A 24 6.63 2.88 9.25
N THR A 25 7.32 3.42 10.25
CA THR A 25 6.72 4.31 11.26
C THR A 25 6.71 5.73 10.73
N VAL A 26 5.53 6.24 10.36
CA VAL A 26 5.32 7.61 9.88
C VAL A 26 4.47 8.38 10.88
N ARG A 27 4.78 9.65 11.11
CA ARG A 27 3.94 10.57 11.91
C ARG A 27 2.96 11.27 10.97
N VAL A 28 1.68 11.19 11.31
CA VAL A 28 0.57 11.83 10.57
C VAL A 28 -0.15 12.76 11.53
N ASN A 29 -0.60 13.92 11.04
CA ASN A 29 -1.32 14.89 11.87
C ASN A 29 -2.61 14.29 12.45
N SER A 30 -2.99 14.76 13.65
CA SER A 30 -4.11 14.22 14.41
C SER A 30 -5.47 14.42 13.76
N ASP A 31 -5.67 15.55 13.08
CA ASP A 31 -6.87 15.89 12.30
C ASP A 31 -7.07 14.93 11.11
N VAL A 32 -6.00 14.63 10.37
CA VAL A 32 -6.02 13.66 9.27
C VAL A 32 -6.35 12.27 9.78
N MET A 33 -5.77 11.87 10.93
CA MET A 33 -6.08 10.59 11.56
C MET A 33 -7.53 10.51 12.07
N LEU A 34 -8.07 11.59 12.62
CA LEU A 34 -9.47 11.69 13.03
C LEU A 34 -10.40 11.56 11.82
N TRP A 35 -10.12 12.28 10.74
CA TRP A 35 -10.89 12.20 9.50
C TRP A 35 -10.87 10.77 8.92
N LEU A 36 -9.70 10.14 8.83
CA LEU A 36 -9.58 8.76 8.33
C LEU A 36 -10.35 7.76 9.17
N LYS A 37 -10.31 7.90 10.50
CA LYS A 37 -11.06 7.04 11.44
C LYS A 37 -12.57 7.30 11.38
N SER A 38 -13.01 8.52 11.09
CA SER A 38 -14.43 8.87 10.96
C SER A 38 -15.15 8.09 9.85
N LYS A 39 -14.39 7.61 8.85
CA LYS A 39 -14.90 6.82 7.73
C LYS A 39 -15.10 5.33 8.05
N GLY A 40 -14.85 4.91 9.30
CA GLY A 40 -15.07 3.55 9.78
C GLY A 40 -13.80 2.69 9.84
N LYS A 41 -14.00 1.37 9.89
CA LYS A 41 -12.89 0.40 9.95
C LYS A 41 -12.08 0.42 8.65
N GLY A 42 -10.77 0.15 8.75
CA GLY A 42 -9.90 0.06 7.57
C GLY A 42 -9.18 1.36 7.18
N TYR A 43 -9.07 2.33 8.10
CA TYR A 43 -8.36 3.59 7.87
C TYR A 43 -6.94 3.41 7.31
N GLN A 44 -6.23 2.34 7.69
CA GLN A 44 -4.88 2.07 7.19
C GLN A 44 -4.86 1.59 5.73
N THR A 45 -5.85 0.81 5.30
CA THR A 45 -6.03 0.46 3.88
C THR A 45 -6.31 1.72 3.08
N ARG A 46 -7.17 2.60 3.59
CA ARG A 46 -7.53 3.85 2.93
C ARG A 46 -6.37 4.84 2.84
N LEU A 47 -5.56 4.93 3.90
CA LEU A 47 -4.31 5.70 3.90
C LEU A 47 -3.39 5.21 2.77
N ASN A 48 -3.21 3.89 2.66
CA ASN A 48 -2.37 3.31 1.59
C ASN A 48 -2.93 3.57 0.19
N GLU A 49 -4.25 3.56 0.01
CA GLU A 49 -4.91 3.89 -1.27
C GLU A 49 -4.68 5.35 -1.66
N ILE A 50 -4.83 6.28 -0.71
CA ILE A 50 -4.58 7.71 -0.93
C ILE A 50 -3.13 7.95 -1.33
N LEU A 51 -2.18 7.35 -0.61
CA LEU A 51 -0.75 7.48 -0.91
C LEU A 51 -0.41 6.89 -2.28
N ARG A 52 -0.99 5.72 -2.63
CA ARG A 52 -0.79 5.12 -3.96
C ARG A 52 -1.34 6.03 -5.06
N LYS A 53 -2.51 6.61 -4.87
CA LYS A 53 -3.11 7.50 -5.86
C LYS A 53 -2.22 8.73 -6.10
N ALA A 54 -1.79 9.40 -5.02
CA ALA A 54 -0.89 10.55 -5.11
C ALA A 54 0.43 10.20 -5.82
N MET A 55 1.02 9.03 -5.50
CA MET A 55 2.24 8.54 -6.16
C MET A 55 2.04 8.33 -7.67
N VAL A 56 0.92 7.73 -8.10
CA VAL A 56 0.64 7.49 -9.52
C VAL A 56 0.40 8.79 -10.27
N GLU A 57 -0.32 9.74 -9.66
CA GLU A 57 -0.52 11.08 -10.21
C GLU A 57 0.82 11.79 -10.43
N GLU A 58 1.70 11.80 -9.42
CA GLU A 58 3.04 12.38 -9.52
C GLU A 58 3.91 11.73 -10.61
N ILE A 59 3.88 10.40 -10.73
CA ILE A 59 4.64 9.67 -11.76
C ILE A 59 4.12 10.01 -13.17
N ASN A 60 2.81 10.10 -13.34
CA ASN A 60 2.22 10.43 -14.64
C ASN A 60 2.54 11.88 -15.05
N GLU A 61 2.44 12.82 -14.11
CA GLU A 61 2.82 14.22 -14.34
C GLU A 61 4.31 14.36 -14.72
N ALA A 62 5.18 13.57 -14.10
CA ALA A 62 6.61 13.55 -14.44
C ALA A 62 6.93 12.87 -15.80
N HIS A 63 5.98 12.11 -16.36
CA HIS A 63 6.15 11.49 -17.68
C HIS A 63 5.71 12.39 -18.84
N ASP A 64 4.78 13.31 -18.57
CA ASP A 64 4.24 14.25 -19.56
C ASP A 64 5.05 15.55 -19.70
N HIS A 65 6.16 15.68 -18.96
CA HIS A 65 7.12 16.79 -18.99
C HIS A 65 8.49 16.35 -19.54
#